data_AF-A0A671KFD6-F1
#
_entry.id   AF-A0A671KFD6-F1
#
_cell.length_a   1.000
_cell.length_b   1.000
_cell.length_c   1.000
_cell.angle_alpha   90.00
_cell.angle_beta   90.00
_cell.angle_gamma   90.00
#
_symmetry.space_group_name_H-M   'P 1'
#
loop_
_entity.id
_entity.type
_entity.pdbx_description
1 polymer ?
#
loop_
_entity_poly.entity_id
_entity_poly.type
_entity_poly.pdbx_seq_one_letter_code
_entity_poly.pdbx_strand_id
1 'polypeptide(L)'
;MVVGTDTLTQEVPYLGGKTELAFFVEGLRFPDKDFDGLVTINLSLLEPCGKGFPETPIFTDTVVFHVSPWIMTPNTLKPVEVYVCSTNDNYTFLKSIKNLVDKCGYKLKICHEYMNRGDRWIQDELEFGYIDSPHHQFPVVLDSPRDGDLQDFPYESILGPDFGYVTRHALNEEVSSLDSFGNLEVSPPVTVNGKSYPLGRIIIGVAFPTATRGRNMTQVVQDFLWAQKVQEPIALYSDWLVVGHVDEFMTFVPAPDRKKFRLLLASPDAGYKVFKSLQNNGHGKAEMFPVHILAISVNEILSDKKLQAENRYVQNCIDWNRDMLKKELGLDDEDIIDLPILFKVLEEKTGPRAVAYYPDMVNMIVLGDKLGVPKPFGPKVNGRCALETEVCSLLEPLGLKCTFIDDFAPYHKLLGEVHCGSNVLREPSPFKWWNLELRERD
;
A
#
# COMPACT_ATOMS: atom_id res chain seq x y z
N MET A 1 24.53 1.90 -29.30
CA MET A 1 24.63 0.88 -28.25
C MET A 1 25.97 0.17 -28.42
N VAL A 2 26.79 0.08 -27.37
CA VAL A 2 28.14 -0.53 -27.42
C VAL A 2 28.09 -1.98 -26.92
N VAL A 3 27.33 -2.22 -25.85
CA VAL A 3 27.01 -3.55 -25.31
C VAL A 3 25.51 -3.54 -24.95
N GLY A 4 24.83 -4.68 -25.10
CA GLY A 4 23.39 -4.84 -24.84
C GLY A 4 22.89 -6.24 -25.17
N THR A 5 21.58 -6.42 -25.30
CA THR A 5 20.91 -7.72 -25.49
C THR A 5 21.50 -8.54 -26.64
N ASP A 6 21.79 -7.91 -27.78
CA ASP A 6 22.30 -8.57 -28.99
C ASP A 6 23.81 -8.35 -29.22
N THR A 7 24.50 -7.66 -28.31
CA THR A 7 25.91 -7.30 -28.47
C THR A 7 26.63 -7.48 -27.14
N LEU A 8 27.30 -8.62 -26.97
CA LEU A 8 27.95 -8.98 -25.70
C LEU A 8 29.30 -8.29 -25.49
N THR A 9 29.99 -7.95 -26.58
CA THR A 9 31.30 -7.30 -26.55
C THR A 9 31.44 -6.37 -27.74
N GLN A 10 32.29 -5.35 -27.61
CA GLN A 10 32.62 -4.42 -28.68
C GLN A 10 34.05 -3.92 -28.50
N GLU A 11 34.81 -3.89 -29.59
CA GLU A 11 36.13 -3.27 -29.59
C GLU A 11 35.99 -1.76 -29.40
N VAL A 12 36.75 -1.21 -28.46
CA VAL A 12 36.78 0.22 -28.16
C VAL A 12 38.01 0.87 -28.80
N PRO A 13 37.88 2.07 -29.40
CA PRO A 13 39.00 2.71 -30.08
C PRO A 13 40.06 3.17 -29.09
N TYR A 14 41.32 2.79 -29.34
CA TYR A 14 42.46 3.37 -28.64
C TYR A 14 42.83 4.72 -29.26
N LEU A 15 42.58 5.81 -28.52
CA LEU A 15 42.80 7.18 -29.00
C LEU A 15 44.24 7.68 -28.78
N GLY A 16 45.06 6.95 -28.03
CA GLY A 16 46.45 7.30 -27.72
C GLY A 16 46.62 8.44 -26.70
N GLY A 17 47.73 8.43 -25.96
CA GLY A 17 48.01 9.47 -24.97
C GLY A 17 47.15 9.37 -23.71
N LYS A 18 46.85 10.51 -23.08
CA LYS A 18 45.92 10.59 -21.94
C LYS A 18 44.53 10.94 -22.45
N THR A 19 43.70 9.92 -22.65
CA THR A 19 42.35 10.06 -23.20
C THR A 19 41.32 9.41 -22.28
N GLU A 20 40.12 9.98 -22.27
CA GLU A 20 38.96 9.43 -21.56
C GLU A 20 37.86 9.11 -22.58
N LEU A 21 37.18 7.98 -22.36
CA LEU A 21 35.99 7.57 -23.11
C LEU A 21 34.82 7.52 -22.13
N ALA A 22 33.77 8.29 -22.42
CA ALA A 22 32.57 8.32 -21.59
C ALA A 22 31.51 7.34 -22.14
N PHE A 23 30.97 6.51 -21.25
CA PHE A 23 29.85 5.62 -21.53
C PHE A 23 28.68 5.97 -20.60
N PHE A 24 27.47 5.79 -21.10
CA PHE A 24 26.23 5.90 -20.32
C PHE A 24 25.60 4.51 -20.24
N VAL A 25 25.17 4.13 -19.05
CA VAL A 25 24.65 2.79 -18.74
C VAL A 25 23.23 2.94 -18.21
N GLU A 26 22.32 2.13 -18.71
CA GLU A 26 20.94 2.05 -18.22
C GLU A 26 20.62 0.62 -17.76
N GLY A 27 19.86 0.51 -16.68
CA GLY A 27 19.31 -0.76 -16.22
C GLY A 27 17.99 -1.04 -16.91
N LEU A 28 17.89 -2.16 -17.62
CA LEU A 28 16.68 -2.52 -18.39
C LEU A 28 15.70 -3.40 -17.60
N ARG A 29 16.11 -3.88 -16.43
CA ARG A 29 15.34 -4.83 -15.62
C ARG A 29 15.59 -4.59 -14.13
N PHE A 30 14.51 -4.52 -13.35
CA PHE A 30 14.59 -4.50 -11.90
C PHE A 30 15.12 -5.81 -11.32
N PRO A 31 15.70 -5.80 -10.10
CA PRO A 31 15.92 -7.02 -9.34
C PRO A 31 14.65 -7.88 -9.30
N ASP A 32 14.81 -9.18 -9.47
CA ASP A 32 13.72 -10.15 -9.56
C ASP A 32 14.19 -11.54 -9.09
N LYS A 33 13.30 -12.53 -9.08
CA LYS A 33 13.60 -13.92 -8.64
C LYS A 33 14.90 -14.49 -9.22
N ASP A 34 15.14 -14.25 -10.49
CA ASP A 34 16.24 -14.77 -11.30
C ASP A 34 17.31 -13.70 -11.61
N PHE A 35 17.21 -12.52 -11.00
CA PHE A 35 18.18 -11.45 -11.17
C PHE A 35 18.41 -10.68 -9.87
N ASP A 36 19.59 -10.83 -9.28
CA ASP A 36 19.94 -10.27 -7.98
C ASP A 36 20.15 -8.75 -7.96
N GLY A 37 20.15 -8.12 -9.15
CA GLY A 37 20.38 -6.70 -9.37
C GLY A 37 21.79 -6.34 -9.82
N LEU A 38 22.75 -7.27 -9.82
CA LEU A 38 24.15 -6.98 -10.12
C LEU A 38 24.48 -7.08 -11.61
N VAL A 39 25.14 -6.06 -12.15
CA VAL A 39 25.62 -6.03 -13.54
C VAL A 39 27.11 -5.74 -13.55
N THR A 40 27.88 -6.63 -14.16
CA THR A 40 29.34 -6.52 -14.25
C THR A 40 29.75 -6.11 -15.66
N ILE A 41 30.54 -5.05 -15.77
CA ILE A 41 31.13 -4.59 -17.04
C ILE A 41 32.64 -4.75 -16.95
N ASN A 42 33.22 -5.45 -17.92
CA ASN A 42 34.65 -5.71 -18.01
C ASN A 42 35.27 -4.93 -19.17
N LEU A 43 36.45 -4.37 -18.94
CA LEU A 43 37.31 -3.83 -19.99
C LEU A 43 38.58 -4.67 -20.05
N SER A 44 38.79 -5.37 -21.17
CA SER A 44 39.97 -6.22 -21.37
C SER A 44 40.88 -5.66 -22.45
N LEU A 45 42.18 -5.63 -22.16
CA LEU A 45 43.24 -5.42 -23.15
C LEU A 45 43.65 -6.78 -23.71
N LEU A 46 43.59 -6.91 -25.03
CA LEU A 46 43.88 -8.17 -25.73
C LEU A 46 45.20 -8.05 -26.50
N GLU A 47 45.98 -9.13 -26.53
CA GLU A 47 47.22 -9.26 -27.29
C GLU A 47 47.06 -10.29 -28.43
N PRO A 48 47.40 -9.93 -29.69
CA PRO A 48 47.37 -10.88 -30.80
C PRO A 48 48.45 -11.96 -30.66
N CYS A 49 48.04 -13.23 -30.67
CA CYS A 49 48.98 -14.37 -30.53
C CYS A 49 49.58 -14.85 -31.86
N GLY A 50 49.08 -14.35 -33.00
CA GLY A 50 49.52 -14.76 -34.34
C GLY A 50 48.36 -14.87 -35.32
N LYS A 51 48.66 -14.98 -36.62
CA LYS A 51 47.63 -15.03 -37.66
C LYS A 51 46.79 -16.31 -37.54
N GLY A 52 45.48 -16.15 -37.42
CA GLY A 52 44.51 -17.25 -37.33
C GLY A 52 44.28 -17.79 -35.92
N PHE A 53 44.85 -17.17 -34.88
CA PHE A 53 44.62 -17.50 -33.48
C PHE A 53 43.77 -16.41 -32.81
N PRO A 54 42.94 -16.77 -31.81
CA PRO A 54 42.23 -15.77 -31.01
C PRO A 54 43.23 -14.92 -30.22
N GLU A 55 42.84 -13.67 -29.95
CA GLU A 55 43.60 -12.78 -29.09
C GLU A 55 43.53 -13.25 -27.63
N THR A 56 44.60 -13.02 -26.87
CA THR A 56 44.66 -13.39 -25.45
C THR A 56 44.46 -12.16 -24.58
N PRO A 57 43.56 -12.19 -23.57
CA PRO A 57 43.46 -11.11 -22.59
C PRO A 57 44.71 -11.01 -21.73
N ILE A 58 45.39 -9.87 -21.78
CA ILE A 58 46.61 -9.59 -21.00
C ILE A 58 46.35 -8.69 -19.78
N PHE A 59 45.21 -8.01 -19.75
CA PHE A 59 44.73 -7.23 -18.60
C PHE A 59 43.21 -7.12 -18.65
N THR A 60 42.56 -7.15 -17.49
CA THR A 60 41.12 -6.90 -17.36
C THR A 60 40.88 -6.05 -16.12
N ASP A 61 40.05 -5.01 -16.28
CA ASP A 61 39.48 -4.25 -15.17
C ASP A 61 37.95 -4.37 -15.19
N THR A 62 37.35 -4.22 -14.02
CA THR A 62 35.94 -4.57 -13.79
C THR A 62 35.25 -3.52 -12.93
N VAL A 63 34.05 -3.13 -13.37
CA VAL A 63 33.09 -2.36 -12.55
C VAL A 63 31.82 -3.16 -12.36
N VAL A 64 31.22 -3.03 -11.18
CA VAL A 64 29.95 -3.69 -10.83
C VAL A 64 28.94 -2.62 -10.47
N PHE A 65 27.78 -2.67 -11.13
CA PHE A 65 26.62 -1.85 -10.84
C PHE A 65 25.59 -2.70 -10.10
N HIS A 66 24.82 -2.06 -9.21
CA HIS A 66 23.60 -2.63 -8.66
C HIS A 66 22.42 -1.81 -9.20
N VAL A 67 21.50 -2.46 -9.91
CA VAL A 67 20.27 -1.83 -10.39
C VAL A 67 19.44 -1.40 -9.18
N SER A 68 18.93 -0.17 -9.20
CA SER A 68 18.17 0.35 -8.07
C SER A 68 16.89 -0.48 -7.85
N PRO A 69 16.57 -0.85 -6.59
CA PRO A 69 15.31 -1.51 -6.30
C PRO A 69 14.16 -0.52 -6.44
N TRP A 70 12.96 -1.04 -6.65
CA TRP A 70 11.72 -0.28 -6.48
C TRP A 70 11.36 -0.17 -4.99
N ILE A 71 10.98 1.03 -4.54
CA ILE A 71 10.79 1.34 -3.11
C ILE A 71 9.43 2.04 -2.91
N MET A 72 8.58 1.51 -2.03
CA MET A 72 7.29 2.07 -1.64
C MET A 72 7.41 3.22 -0.63
N THR A 73 6.35 4.02 -0.51
CA THR A 73 6.30 5.15 0.42
C THR A 73 5.19 5.00 1.48
N PRO A 74 5.51 4.93 2.80
CA PRO A 74 4.48 4.78 3.83
C PRO A 74 3.64 6.05 4.00
N ASN A 75 2.46 5.89 4.61
CA ASN A 75 1.52 6.98 4.91
C ASN A 75 2.10 8.12 5.77
N THR A 76 3.24 7.89 6.43
CA THR A 76 3.98 8.87 7.22
C THR A 76 4.87 9.80 6.39
N LEU A 77 5.16 9.47 5.11
CA LEU A 77 5.87 10.36 4.20
C LEU A 77 4.93 11.43 3.65
N LYS A 78 5.53 12.59 3.33
CA LYS A 78 4.81 13.79 2.92
C LYS A 78 4.11 13.56 1.57
N PRO A 79 2.78 13.77 1.48
CA PRO A 79 2.07 13.72 0.20
C PRO A 79 2.57 14.77 -0.80
N VAL A 80 2.45 14.45 -2.09
CA VAL A 80 2.77 15.32 -3.22
C VAL A 80 1.52 15.54 -4.08
N GLU A 81 0.85 14.45 -4.44
CA GLU A 81 -0.29 14.45 -5.36
C GLU A 81 -1.27 13.34 -5.01
N VAL A 82 -2.56 13.67 -5.01
CA VAL A 82 -3.66 12.75 -4.74
C VAL A 82 -4.35 12.38 -6.05
N TYR A 83 -4.68 11.11 -6.19
CA TYR A 83 -5.33 10.52 -7.36
C TYR A 83 -6.70 10.00 -6.95
N VAL A 84 -7.73 10.31 -7.74
CA VAL A 84 -9.11 9.80 -7.56
C VAL A 84 -9.79 9.59 -8.90
N CYS A 85 -10.79 8.72 -8.96
CA CYS A 85 -11.64 8.56 -10.12
C CYS A 85 -12.90 9.43 -10.04
N SER A 86 -13.31 9.99 -11.18
CA SER A 86 -14.64 10.57 -11.36
C SER A 86 -15.57 9.58 -12.03
N THR A 87 -16.70 9.29 -11.39
CA THR A 87 -17.77 8.44 -11.90
C THR A 87 -19.11 9.20 -11.88
N ASN A 88 -20.12 8.68 -12.57
CA ASN A 88 -21.44 9.30 -12.71
C ASN A 88 -22.18 9.52 -11.37
N ASP A 89 -21.79 8.82 -10.30
CA ASP A 89 -22.48 8.74 -9.01
C ASP A 89 -21.69 9.31 -7.83
N ASN A 90 -20.44 9.75 -8.00
CA ASN A 90 -19.54 10.10 -6.88
C ASN A 90 -19.27 11.61 -6.66
N TYR A 91 -20.08 12.50 -7.24
CA TYR A 91 -19.86 13.96 -7.17
C TYR A 91 -19.65 14.51 -5.75
N THR A 92 -20.46 14.09 -4.77
CA THR A 92 -20.36 14.55 -3.38
C THR A 92 -19.06 14.10 -2.71
N PHE A 93 -18.62 12.87 -3.00
CA PHE A 93 -17.34 12.34 -2.55
C PHE A 93 -16.19 13.15 -3.13
N LEU A 94 -16.17 13.35 -4.46
CA LEU A 94 -15.12 14.13 -5.14
C LEU A 94 -15.02 15.55 -4.61
N LYS A 95 -16.16 16.21 -4.35
CA LYS A 95 -16.18 17.56 -3.77
C LYS A 95 -15.53 17.57 -2.40
N SER A 96 -15.75 16.54 -1.59
CA SER A 96 -15.17 16.41 -0.25
C SER A 96 -13.67 16.14 -0.30
N ILE A 97 -13.21 15.24 -1.18
CA ILE A 97 -11.79 15.00 -1.45
C ILE A 97 -11.11 16.28 -1.93
N LYS A 98 -11.68 16.96 -2.93
CA LYS A 98 -11.15 18.22 -3.44
C LYS A 98 -10.97 19.26 -2.33
N ASN A 99 -11.98 19.44 -1.49
CA ASN A 99 -11.89 20.36 -0.36
C ASN A 99 -10.81 19.95 0.66
N LEU A 100 -10.63 18.65 0.91
CA LEU A 100 -9.56 18.14 1.78
C LEU A 100 -8.19 18.43 1.18
N VAL A 101 -7.97 18.09 -0.08
CA VAL A 101 -6.71 18.27 -0.81
C VAL A 101 -6.35 19.76 -0.95
N ASP A 102 -7.31 20.61 -1.30
CA ASP A 102 -7.14 22.06 -1.39
C ASP A 102 -6.69 22.66 -0.04
N LYS A 103 -7.25 22.19 1.09
CA LYS A 103 -6.83 22.59 2.44
C LYS A 103 -5.43 22.10 2.82
N CYS A 104 -4.94 21.05 2.18
CA CYS A 104 -3.59 20.55 2.38
C CYS A 104 -2.57 21.29 1.51
N GLY A 105 -2.99 21.88 0.39
CA GLY A 105 -2.11 22.48 -0.61
C GLY A 105 -1.38 21.46 -1.49
N TYR A 106 -1.92 20.24 -1.63
CA TYR A 106 -1.39 19.20 -2.51
C TYR A 106 -2.05 19.25 -3.89
N LYS A 107 -1.43 18.60 -4.89
CA LYS A 107 -2.03 18.45 -6.22
C LYS A 107 -3.14 17.40 -6.19
N LEU A 108 -4.10 17.53 -7.10
CA LEU A 108 -5.18 16.58 -7.31
C LEU A 108 -5.24 16.20 -8.80
N LYS A 109 -5.10 14.91 -9.10
CA LYS A 109 -5.31 14.33 -10.43
C LYS A 109 -6.58 13.49 -10.41
N ILE A 110 -7.50 13.80 -11.32
CA ILE A 110 -8.79 13.11 -11.45
C ILE A 110 -8.75 12.26 -12.72
N CYS A 111 -8.89 10.95 -12.57
CA CYS A 111 -9.11 10.04 -13.68
C CYS A 111 -10.60 10.05 -14.05
N HIS A 112 -10.93 10.48 -15.26
CA HIS A 112 -12.32 10.64 -15.71
C HIS A 112 -12.83 9.41 -16.49
N GLU A 113 -14.14 9.33 -16.72
CA GLU A 113 -14.82 8.18 -17.32
C GLU A 113 -14.30 7.73 -18.69
N TYR A 114 -13.71 8.65 -19.47
CA TYR A 114 -13.09 8.27 -20.75
C TYR A 114 -11.87 7.35 -20.58
N MET A 115 -11.26 7.35 -19.40
CA MET A 115 -10.10 6.54 -19.04
C MET A 115 -10.48 5.43 -18.06
N ASN A 116 -11.20 5.78 -16.97
CA ASN A 116 -11.54 4.81 -15.93
C ASN A 116 -12.69 3.86 -16.28
N ARG A 117 -13.49 4.16 -17.32
CA ARG A 117 -14.62 3.32 -17.79
C ARG A 117 -15.63 2.89 -16.72
N GLY A 118 -15.73 3.64 -15.62
CA GLY A 118 -16.61 3.37 -14.48
C GLY A 118 -15.91 2.71 -13.28
N ASP A 119 -14.66 2.29 -13.44
CA ASP A 119 -13.83 1.79 -12.35
C ASP A 119 -13.36 2.93 -11.45
N ARG A 120 -13.66 2.77 -10.16
CA ARG A 120 -13.46 3.81 -9.14
C ARG A 120 -12.29 3.49 -8.22
N TRP A 121 -11.70 2.31 -8.36
CA TRP A 121 -10.74 1.74 -7.41
C TRP A 121 -9.31 2.05 -7.82
N ILE A 122 -8.95 3.34 -7.79
CA ILE A 122 -7.62 3.80 -8.19
C ILE A 122 -6.50 3.29 -7.27
N GLN A 123 -6.83 2.89 -6.04
CA GLN A 123 -5.91 2.23 -5.11
C GLN A 123 -5.53 0.82 -5.59
N ASP A 124 -6.45 0.15 -6.29
CA ASP A 124 -6.32 -1.27 -6.60
C ASP A 124 -5.45 -1.55 -7.83
N GLU A 125 -5.42 -0.61 -8.78
CA GLU A 125 -4.71 -0.80 -10.05
C GLU A 125 -3.21 -0.48 -9.95
N LEU A 126 -2.79 0.38 -9.03
CA LEU A 126 -1.43 0.90 -9.05
C LEU A 126 -0.91 1.27 -7.67
N GLU A 127 0.41 1.21 -7.52
CA GLU A 127 1.11 1.60 -6.29
C GLU A 127 2.26 2.55 -6.64
N PHE A 128 2.35 3.68 -5.93
CA PHE A 128 3.40 4.66 -6.16
C PHE A 128 4.65 4.31 -5.35
N GLY A 129 5.72 3.95 -6.05
CA GLY A 129 7.06 3.86 -5.49
C GLY A 129 8.02 4.85 -6.15
N TYR A 130 9.31 4.64 -5.88
CA TYR A 130 10.39 5.40 -6.50
C TYR A 130 11.63 4.53 -6.70
N ILE A 131 12.53 5.01 -7.56
CA ILE A 131 13.91 4.54 -7.61
C ILE A 131 14.86 5.71 -7.29
N ASP A 132 16.03 5.39 -6.76
CA ASP A 132 16.98 6.40 -6.29
C ASP A 132 18.41 5.98 -6.61
N SER A 133 19.20 6.96 -7.02
CA SER A 133 20.63 6.83 -7.28
C SER A 133 21.36 8.12 -6.83
N PRO A 134 22.69 8.12 -6.72
CA PRO A 134 23.42 9.34 -6.36
C PRO A 134 23.24 10.52 -7.31
N HIS A 135 22.78 10.30 -8.54
CA HIS A 135 22.71 11.32 -9.59
C HIS A 135 21.29 11.67 -10.05
N HIS A 136 20.31 10.79 -9.80
CA HIS A 136 18.91 11.02 -10.19
C HIS A 136 17.95 10.19 -9.31
N GLN A 137 16.76 10.75 -9.04
CA GLN A 137 15.69 10.12 -8.27
C GLN A 137 14.35 10.50 -8.89
N PHE A 138 13.46 9.53 -9.10
CA PHE A 138 12.14 9.78 -9.68
C PHE A 138 11.12 8.70 -9.28
N PRO A 139 9.81 9.04 -9.25
CA PRO A 139 8.75 8.08 -8.96
C PRO A 139 8.61 7.02 -10.05
N VAL A 140 8.20 5.82 -9.66
CA VAL A 140 7.93 4.70 -10.55
C VAL A 140 6.63 4.04 -10.10
N VAL A 141 5.65 3.98 -10.99
CA VAL A 141 4.39 3.27 -10.72
C VAL A 141 4.61 1.77 -10.89
N LEU A 142 4.21 0.99 -9.88
CA LEU A 142 3.99 -0.45 -10.03
C LEU A 142 2.52 -0.62 -10.43
N ASP A 143 2.31 -1.25 -11.58
CA ASP A 143 0.99 -1.53 -12.15
C ASP A 143 0.58 -2.98 -11.81
N SER A 144 -0.61 -3.12 -11.23
CA SER A 144 -1.16 -4.38 -10.72
C SER A 144 -1.59 -5.29 -11.87
N PRO A 145 -1.39 -6.63 -11.78
CA PRO A 145 -1.97 -7.56 -12.74
C PRO A 145 -3.49 -7.69 -12.62
N ARG A 146 -4.16 -6.89 -11.77
CA ARG A 146 -5.62 -6.79 -11.69
C ARG A 146 -6.24 -6.58 -13.07
N ASP A 147 -5.58 -5.78 -13.92
CA ASP A 147 -5.94 -5.51 -15.32
C ASP A 147 -7.44 -5.22 -15.49
N GLY A 148 -7.95 -4.31 -14.66
CA GLY A 148 -9.36 -3.94 -14.66
C GLY A 148 -9.71 -2.88 -15.71
N ASP A 149 -10.82 -2.20 -15.49
CA ASP A 149 -11.23 -1.07 -16.34
C ASP A 149 -10.29 0.15 -16.18
N LEU A 150 -9.35 0.13 -15.22
CA LEU A 150 -8.28 1.10 -15.05
C LEU A 150 -6.92 0.70 -15.66
N GLN A 151 -6.78 -0.48 -16.28
CA GLN A 151 -5.49 -1.05 -16.76
C GLN A 151 -4.63 -0.10 -17.60
N ASP A 152 -5.24 0.80 -18.37
CA ASP A 152 -4.48 1.70 -19.25
C ASP A 152 -4.00 2.95 -18.50
N PHE A 153 -4.56 3.26 -17.33
CA PHE A 153 -4.26 4.50 -16.61
C PHE A 153 -2.79 4.61 -16.19
N PRO A 154 -2.14 3.59 -15.59
CA PRO A 154 -0.73 3.69 -15.21
C PRO A 154 0.18 3.92 -16.42
N TYR A 155 -0.03 3.20 -17.51
CA TYR A 155 0.82 3.34 -18.70
C TYR A 155 0.51 4.60 -19.53
N GLU A 156 -0.76 4.90 -19.80
CA GLU A 156 -1.13 6.00 -20.70
C GLU A 156 -1.16 7.37 -20.01
N SER A 157 -1.44 7.41 -18.70
CA SER A 157 -1.64 8.68 -17.98
C SER A 157 -0.55 9.00 -16.95
N ILE A 158 0.21 8.03 -16.47
CA ILE A 158 1.23 8.23 -15.42
C ILE A 158 2.65 8.20 -15.98
N LEU A 159 3.00 7.20 -16.79
CA LEU A 159 4.31 7.10 -17.44
C LEU A 159 4.64 8.39 -18.21
N GLY A 160 5.82 8.95 -17.97
CA GLY A 160 6.24 10.20 -18.59
C GLY A 160 7.65 10.62 -18.22
N PRO A 161 8.06 11.86 -18.59
CA PRO A 161 9.34 12.42 -18.19
C PRO A 161 9.49 12.41 -16.65
N ASP A 162 10.58 11.80 -16.16
CA ASP A 162 10.83 11.58 -14.72
C ASP A 162 9.67 10.88 -13.99
N PHE A 163 8.97 9.95 -14.66
CA PHE A 163 8.00 9.07 -14.04
C PHE A 163 8.06 7.69 -14.69
N GLY A 164 8.63 6.71 -13.99
CA GLY A 164 8.81 5.35 -14.50
C GLY A 164 7.57 4.47 -14.36
N TYR A 165 7.62 3.30 -14.99
CA TYR A 165 6.56 2.30 -14.99
C TYR A 165 7.17 0.91 -14.84
N VAL A 166 6.51 0.03 -14.08
CA VAL A 166 6.84 -1.38 -13.96
C VAL A 166 5.56 -2.18 -13.72
N THR A 167 5.46 -3.39 -14.27
CA THR A 167 4.36 -4.33 -14.02
C THR A 167 4.90 -5.75 -13.86
N ARG A 168 4.08 -6.67 -13.35
CA ARG A 168 4.37 -8.11 -13.29
C ARG A 168 3.15 -8.90 -13.76
N HIS A 169 3.28 -9.52 -14.93
CA HIS A 169 2.19 -10.31 -15.52
C HIS A 169 2.15 -11.74 -14.98
N ALA A 170 1.00 -12.14 -14.44
CA ALA A 170 0.73 -13.51 -14.02
C ALA A 170 0.34 -14.39 -15.23
N LEU A 171 1.31 -15.06 -15.85
CA LEU A 171 1.07 -15.85 -17.08
C LEU A 171 0.40 -17.22 -16.82
N ASN A 172 0.68 -17.85 -15.67
CA ASN A 172 0.26 -19.22 -15.36
C ASN A 172 -0.47 -19.32 -14.01
N GLU A 173 -0.93 -18.20 -13.47
CA GLU A 173 -1.62 -18.10 -12.18
C GLU A 173 -2.92 -17.33 -12.36
N GLU A 174 -3.93 -17.66 -11.55
CA GLU A 174 -5.18 -16.91 -11.53
C GLU A 174 -4.97 -15.65 -10.70
N VAL A 175 -5.14 -14.48 -11.33
CA VAL A 175 -5.18 -13.19 -10.63
C VAL A 175 -6.41 -13.16 -9.74
N SER A 176 -6.21 -12.82 -8.48
CA SER A 176 -7.26 -12.76 -7.47
C SER A 176 -7.46 -11.33 -6.95
N SER A 177 -8.49 -11.14 -6.13
CA SER A 177 -8.70 -9.86 -5.42
C SER A 177 -7.46 -9.45 -4.58
N LEU A 178 -6.64 -10.41 -4.12
CA LEU A 178 -5.43 -10.12 -3.34
C LEU A 178 -4.26 -9.56 -4.18
N ASP A 179 -4.37 -9.54 -5.51
CA ASP A 179 -3.41 -8.89 -6.40
C ASP A 179 -3.67 -7.39 -6.58
N SER A 180 -4.85 -6.92 -6.17
CA SER A 180 -5.16 -5.49 -6.13
C SER A 180 -4.35 -4.78 -5.04
N PHE A 181 -3.89 -3.55 -5.29
CA PHE A 181 -2.92 -2.88 -4.41
C PHE A 181 -3.50 -2.17 -3.19
N GLY A 182 -4.81 -2.22 -2.92
CA GLY A 182 -5.32 -2.11 -1.55
C GLY A 182 -4.74 -3.20 -0.62
N ASN A 183 -4.28 -4.32 -1.20
CA ASN A 183 -3.59 -5.40 -0.48
C ASN A 183 -2.06 -5.25 -0.43
N LEU A 184 -1.50 -4.11 -0.85
CA LEU A 184 -0.06 -3.84 -0.87
C LEU A 184 0.24 -2.53 -0.14
N GLU A 185 0.72 -2.64 1.11
CA GLU A 185 1.00 -1.51 1.98
C GLU A 185 2.46 -1.49 2.41
N VAL A 186 2.89 -0.43 3.11
CA VAL A 186 4.23 -0.39 3.69
C VAL A 186 4.23 0.30 5.05
N SER A 187 4.95 -0.28 6.01
CA SER A 187 5.10 0.31 7.33
C SER A 187 6.03 1.53 7.32
N PRO A 188 5.91 2.44 8.30
CA PRO A 188 6.94 3.44 8.57
C PRO A 188 8.28 2.78 8.96
N PRO A 189 9.39 3.54 8.99
CA PRO A 189 10.67 3.04 9.47
C PRO A 189 10.60 2.46 10.89
N VAL A 190 11.17 1.27 11.09
CA VAL A 190 11.16 0.55 12.37
C VAL A 190 12.50 -0.10 12.69
N THR A 191 12.71 -0.43 13.96
CA THR A 191 13.81 -1.28 14.42
C THR A 191 13.23 -2.46 15.18
N VAL A 192 13.63 -3.67 14.80
CA VAL A 192 13.10 -4.93 15.33
C VAL A 192 14.26 -5.80 15.79
N ASN A 193 14.31 -6.10 17.09
CA ASN A 193 15.37 -6.94 17.69
C ASN A 193 16.80 -6.51 17.29
N GLY A 194 17.04 -5.19 17.19
CA GLY A 194 18.34 -4.63 16.79
C GLY A 194 18.58 -4.51 15.27
N LYS A 195 17.70 -5.05 14.42
CA LYS A 195 17.74 -4.85 12.96
C LYS A 195 16.94 -3.60 12.58
N SER A 196 17.59 -2.67 11.89
CA SER A 196 16.97 -1.44 11.40
C SER A 196 16.33 -1.67 10.03
N TYR A 197 15.11 -1.20 9.86
CA TYR A 197 14.34 -1.13 8.62
C TYR A 197 14.05 0.35 8.30
N PRO A 198 15.04 1.11 7.82
CA PRO A 198 14.94 2.57 7.67
C PRO A 198 14.00 3.01 6.55
N LEU A 199 13.58 2.10 5.68
CA LEU A 199 12.59 2.31 4.63
C LEU A 199 11.25 1.66 4.98
N GLY A 200 11.10 1.11 6.19
CA GLY A 200 9.95 0.30 6.56
C GLY A 200 10.00 -1.11 5.99
N ARG A 201 8.87 -1.80 6.06
CA ARG A 201 8.67 -3.16 5.53
C ARG A 201 7.36 -3.21 4.77
N ILE A 202 7.41 -3.77 3.55
CA ILE A 202 6.21 -4.01 2.75
C ILE A 202 5.28 -4.97 3.49
N ILE A 203 3.99 -4.80 3.34
CA ILE A 203 2.93 -5.57 3.97
C ILE A 203 2.02 -6.05 2.86
N ILE A 204 1.83 -7.37 2.76
CA ILE A 204 0.85 -7.96 1.85
C ILE A 204 -0.11 -8.85 2.60
N GLY A 205 -1.37 -8.90 2.16
CA GLY A 205 -2.34 -9.84 2.69
C GLY A 205 -2.31 -11.18 1.95
N VAL A 206 -2.49 -12.25 2.72
CA VAL A 206 -2.46 -13.65 2.29
C VAL A 206 -3.53 -14.46 3.02
N ALA A 207 -3.72 -15.69 2.58
CA ALA A 207 -4.50 -16.67 3.33
C ALA A 207 -3.78 -17.16 4.58
N PHE A 208 -4.57 -17.69 5.51
CA PHE A 208 -4.04 -18.33 6.69
C PHE A 208 -3.16 -19.54 6.29
N PRO A 209 -2.00 -19.80 6.93
CA PRO A 209 -1.09 -20.86 6.50
C PRO A 209 -1.68 -22.27 6.44
N THR A 210 -2.74 -22.54 7.21
CA THR A 210 -3.44 -23.84 7.21
C THR A 210 -4.62 -23.90 6.24
N ALA A 211 -4.91 -22.83 5.50
CA ALA A 211 -6.00 -22.80 4.54
C ALA A 211 -5.68 -23.71 3.34
N THR A 212 -6.58 -24.64 3.04
CA THR A 212 -6.45 -25.56 1.89
C THR A 212 -6.95 -24.97 0.58
N ARG A 213 -7.67 -23.84 0.64
CA ARG A 213 -8.26 -23.12 -0.52
C ARG A 213 -8.22 -21.60 -0.30
N GLY A 214 -7.11 -21.10 0.23
CA GLY A 214 -6.93 -19.68 0.48
C GLY A 214 -6.55 -18.90 -0.78
N ARG A 215 -6.91 -17.61 -0.84
CA ARG A 215 -6.41 -16.70 -1.88
C ARG A 215 -5.05 -16.14 -1.44
N ASN A 216 -4.17 -15.88 -2.40
CA ASN A 216 -2.91 -15.17 -2.17
C ASN A 216 -2.64 -14.25 -3.36
N MET A 217 -1.88 -13.18 -3.13
CA MET A 217 -1.23 -12.43 -4.20
C MET A 217 -0.39 -13.40 -5.06
N THR A 218 -0.41 -13.23 -6.38
CA THR A 218 0.33 -14.08 -7.32
C THR A 218 1.82 -14.11 -7.00
N GLN A 219 2.44 -15.27 -7.23
CA GLN A 219 3.84 -15.49 -6.88
C GLN A 219 4.76 -14.55 -7.65
N VAL A 220 4.42 -14.15 -8.88
CA VAL A 220 5.22 -13.22 -9.69
C VAL A 220 5.32 -11.82 -9.04
N VAL A 221 4.26 -11.34 -8.40
CA VAL A 221 4.27 -10.06 -7.67
C VAL A 221 5.04 -10.23 -6.35
N GLN A 222 4.80 -11.31 -5.61
CA GLN A 222 5.57 -11.61 -4.39
C GLN A 222 7.07 -11.73 -4.68
N ASP A 223 7.47 -12.50 -5.69
CA ASP A 223 8.87 -12.67 -6.07
C ASP A 223 9.53 -11.33 -6.39
N PHE A 224 8.84 -10.44 -7.11
CA PHE A 224 9.31 -9.09 -7.37
C PHE A 224 9.52 -8.29 -6.08
N LEU A 225 8.53 -8.22 -5.19
CA LEU A 225 8.63 -7.44 -3.95
C LEU A 225 9.76 -7.95 -3.03
N TRP A 226 9.92 -9.27 -2.92
CA TRP A 226 11.01 -9.87 -2.12
C TRP A 226 12.40 -9.67 -2.74
N ALA A 227 12.49 -9.55 -4.07
CA ALA A 227 13.74 -9.30 -4.78
C ALA A 227 14.25 -7.86 -4.61
N GLN A 228 13.39 -6.91 -4.22
CA GLN A 228 13.80 -5.53 -3.94
C GLN A 228 14.66 -5.40 -2.69
N LYS A 229 14.57 -6.37 -1.76
CA LYS A 229 15.36 -6.56 -0.52
C LYS A 229 15.26 -5.45 0.54
N VAL A 230 15.10 -4.18 0.16
CA VAL A 230 15.27 -3.01 1.03
C VAL A 230 14.06 -2.68 1.90
N GLN A 231 12.91 -3.28 1.62
CA GLN A 231 11.68 -3.21 2.42
C GLN A 231 11.11 -4.61 2.68
N GLU A 232 11.96 -5.55 3.12
CA GLU A 232 11.65 -6.97 3.36
C GLU A 232 10.17 -7.23 3.73
N PRO A 233 9.37 -7.83 2.82
CA PRO A 233 7.94 -7.94 3.02
C PRO A 233 7.52 -8.76 4.25
N ILE A 234 6.31 -8.49 4.74
CA ILE A 234 5.59 -9.22 5.79
C ILE A 234 4.26 -9.69 5.19
N ALA A 235 3.91 -10.94 5.43
CA ALA A 235 2.62 -11.49 5.03
C ALA A 235 1.64 -11.45 6.23
N LEU A 236 0.48 -10.83 6.02
CA LEU A 236 -0.61 -10.71 6.98
C LEU A 236 -1.81 -11.55 6.55
N TYR A 237 -2.66 -11.95 7.49
CA TYR A 237 -3.88 -12.66 7.19
C TYR A 237 -5.02 -11.70 6.80
N SER A 238 -5.29 -11.56 5.51
CA SER A 238 -6.40 -10.74 4.98
C SER A 238 -7.52 -11.56 4.35
N ASP A 239 -7.28 -12.84 4.05
CA ASP A 239 -8.25 -13.70 3.34
C ASP A 239 -9.54 -14.00 4.14
N TRP A 240 -9.70 -13.48 5.35
CA TRP A 240 -10.98 -13.50 6.06
C TRP A 240 -11.96 -12.43 5.57
N LEU A 241 -11.52 -11.44 4.79
CA LEU A 241 -12.35 -10.39 4.18
C LEU A 241 -12.86 -10.82 2.80
N VAL A 242 -14.01 -10.29 2.38
CA VAL A 242 -14.57 -10.56 1.04
C VAL A 242 -13.66 -9.98 -0.03
N VAL A 243 -13.26 -8.73 0.10
CA VAL A 243 -12.29 -8.10 -0.82
C VAL A 243 -10.90 -8.66 -0.53
N GLY A 244 -10.46 -8.71 0.72
CA GLY A 244 -9.28 -9.47 1.12
C GLY A 244 -8.02 -8.62 1.21
N HIS A 245 -8.15 -7.34 1.49
CA HIS A 245 -7.06 -6.37 1.49
C HIS A 245 -6.63 -6.01 2.91
N VAL A 246 -5.40 -5.53 3.05
CA VAL A 246 -4.85 -5.14 4.37
C VAL A 246 -5.31 -3.75 4.80
N ASP A 247 -5.59 -2.85 3.84
CA ASP A 247 -6.12 -1.51 4.08
C ASP A 247 -7.54 -1.49 4.67
N GLU A 248 -8.26 -2.63 4.59
CA GLU A 248 -9.58 -2.84 5.19
C GLU A 248 -9.52 -3.00 6.72
N PHE A 249 -8.36 -3.29 7.33
CA PHE A 249 -8.29 -3.48 8.78
C PHE A 249 -7.13 -2.74 9.45
N MET A 250 -6.22 -2.15 8.68
CA MET A 250 -5.10 -1.39 9.23
C MET A 250 -4.74 -0.15 8.41
N THR A 251 -4.22 0.88 9.09
CA THR A 251 -3.51 1.99 8.44
C THR A 251 -2.45 2.56 9.37
N PHE A 252 -1.52 3.35 8.84
CA PHE A 252 -0.55 4.10 9.62
C PHE A 252 -0.81 5.59 9.54
N VAL A 253 -0.73 6.28 10.68
CA VAL A 253 -0.80 7.75 10.75
C VAL A 253 0.44 8.32 11.44
N PRO A 254 0.90 9.53 11.07
CA PRO A 254 2.00 10.17 11.76
C PRO A 254 1.63 10.53 13.20
N ALA A 255 2.61 10.51 14.09
CA ALA A 255 2.46 10.92 15.48
C ALA A 255 3.68 11.74 15.94
N PRO A 256 3.51 12.70 16.86
CA PRO A 256 4.61 13.57 17.30
C PRO A 256 5.62 12.85 18.21
N ASP A 257 5.21 11.75 18.83
CA ASP A 257 5.90 11.02 19.88
C ASP A 257 6.28 9.59 19.46
N ARG A 258 6.81 8.80 20.41
CA ARG A 258 7.15 7.38 20.23
C ARG A 258 7.97 7.13 18.94
N LYS A 259 7.56 6.15 18.13
CA LYS A 259 8.15 5.79 16.85
C LYS A 259 7.77 6.74 15.70
N LYS A 260 7.16 7.90 16.01
CA LYS A 260 6.67 8.91 15.06
C LYS A 260 5.47 8.50 14.22
N PHE A 261 4.80 7.42 14.62
CA PHE A 261 3.55 6.97 14.02
C PHE A 261 2.66 6.25 15.05
N ARG A 262 1.43 5.96 14.63
CA ARG A 262 0.56 4.95 15.23
C ARG A 262 0.07 4.00 14.16
N LEU A 263 -0.01 2.72 14.50
CA LEU A 263 -0.78 1.73 13.76
C LEU A 263 -2.24 1.87 14.21
N LEU A 264 -3.15 2.14 13.28
CA LEU A 264 -4.58 2.09 13.52
C LEU A 264 -5.08 0.71 13.11
N LEU A 265 -5.85 0.05 13.96
CA LEU A 265 -6.52 -1.21 13.64
C LEU A 265 -8.03 -1.03 13.75
N ALA A 266 -8.78 -1.61 12.81
CA ALA A 266 -10.20 -1.83 13.02
C ALA A 266 -10.41 -2.70 14.27
N SER A 267 -11.42 -2.40 15.08
CA SER A 267 -11.68 -3.17 16.31
C SER A 267 -13.17 -3.31 16.60
N PRO A 268 -13.73 -4.51 16.36
CA PRO A 268 -15.06 -4.87 16.84
C PRO A 268 -15.24 -4.68 18.35
N ASP A 269 -14.23 -5.02 19.16
CA ASP A 269 -14.30 -4.85 20.61
C ASP A 269 -14.44 -3.37 21.01
N ALA A 270 -13.68 -2.47 20.38
CA ALA A 270 -13.85 -1.03 20.56
C ALA A 270 -15.23 -0.57 20.09
N GLY A 271 -15.72 -1.08 18.97
CA GLY A 271 -17.08 -0.82 18.46
C GLY A 271 -18.16 -1.18 19.48
N TYR A 272 -18.14 -2.41 20.00
CA TYR A 272 -19.09 -2.85 21.04
C TYR A 272 -18.94 -2.05 22.34
N LYS A 273 -17.73 -1.61 22.71
CA LYS A 273 -17.52 -0.75 23.88
C LYS A 273 -18.23 0.59 23.74
N VAL A 274 -18.14 1.23 22.56
CA VAL A 274 -18.87 2.48 22.27
C VAL A 274 -20.37 2.25 22.35
N PHE A 275 -20.91 1.22 21.68
CA PHE A 275 -22.35 0.95 21.70
C PHE A 275 -22.88 0.62 23.11
N LYS A 276 -22.16 -0.18 23.90
CA LYS A 276 -22.52 -0.46 25.30
C LYS A 276 -22.52 0.81 26.15
N SER A 277 -21.54 1.70 25.96
CA SER A 277 -21.50 3.00 26.62
C SER A 277 -22.74 3.84 26.27
N LEU A 278 -23.15 3.88 25.00
CA LEU A 278 -24.37 4.57 24.57
C LEU A 278 -25.62 4.00 25.25
N GLN A 279 -25.78 2.67 25.28
CA GLN A 279 -26.91 2.03 25.95
C GLN A 279 -26.96 2.36 27.44
N ASN A 280 -25.82 2.25 28.13
CA ASN A 280 -25.71 2.52 29.57
C ASN A 280 -26.03 3.99 29.92
N ASN A 281 -25.75 4.92 29.01
CA ASN A 281 -26.05 6.34 29.17
C ASN A 281 -27.47 6.72 28.67
N GLY A 282 -28.36 5.74 28.44
CA GLY A 282 -29.76 5.98 28.07
C GLY A 282 -29.98 6.25 26.57
N HIS A 283 -28.95 6.11 25.74
CA HIS A 283 -29.02 6.31 24.27
C HIS A 283 -29.27 5.01 23.50
N GLY A 284 -29.81 3.97 24.15
CA GLY A 284 -30.08 2.67 23.50
C GLY A 284 -31.05 2.73 22.31
N LYS A 285 -31.88 3.77 22.22
CA LYS A 285 -32.80 4.01 21.08
C LYS A 285 -32.19 4.87 19.96
N ALA A 286 -30.97 5.39 20.13
CA ALA A 286 -30.31 6.12 19.06
C ALA A 286 -30.01 5.17 17.89
N GLU A 287 -30.11 5.66 16.66
CA GLU A 287 -30.04 4.83 15.46
C GLU A 287 -28.73 5.05 14.69
N MET A 288 -28.11 3.95 14.25
CA MET A 288 -27.21 3.95 13.10
C MET A 288 -28.01 4.29 11.84
N PHE A 289 -27.37 4.93 10.86
CA PHE A 289 -27.97 5.26 9.57
C PHE A 289 -29.31 6.04 9.65
N PRO A 290 -29.44 7.08 10.50
CA PRO A 290 -30.73 7.72 10.82
C PRO A 290 -31.43 8.42 9.64
N VAL A 291 -30.76 8.53 8.49
CA VAL A 291 -31.32 9.12 7.25
C VAL A 291 -31.45 8.09 6.13
N HIS A 292 -31.19 6.81 6.41
CA HIS A 292 -31.30 5.72 5.44
C HIS A 292 -32.40 4.73 5.84
N ILE A 293 -32.86 3.95 4.86
CA ILE A 293 -33.86 2.88 5.03
C ILE A 293 -33.34 1.76 5.97
N LEU A 294 -32.05 1.78 6.31
CA LEU A 294 -31.33 0.79 7.13
C LEU A 294 -31.20 1.20 8.60
N ALA A 295 -32.05 2.11 9.09
CA ALA A 295 -31.98 2.57 10.48
C ALA A 295 -32.09 1.39 11.45
N ILE A 296 -31.13 1.29 12.37
CA ILE A 296 -31.07 0.24 13.39
C ILE A 296 -30.61 0.85 14.71
N SER A 297 -31.33 0.57 15.80
CA SER A 297 -31.02 1.13 17.11
C SER A 297 -29.81 0.47 17.77
N VAL A 298 -29.14 1.20 18.66
CA VAL A 298 -28.07 0.66 19.52
C VAL A 298 -28.52 -0.60 20.26
N ASN A 299 -29.75 -0.62 20.79
CA ASN A 299 -30.31 -1.78 21.47
C ASN A 299 -30.42 -3.00 20.56
N GLU A 300 -30.86 -2.81 19.32
CA GLU A 300 -30.98 -3.90 18.35
C GLU A 300 -29.61 -4.50 18.02
N ILE A 301 -28.61 -3.65 17.71
CA ILE A 301 -27.21 -4.07 17.48
C ILE A 301 -26.67 -4.87 18.67
N LEU A 302 -26.83 -4.35 19.89
CA LEU A 302 -26.35 -5.01 21.11
C LEU A 302 -27.13 -6.28 21.49
N SER A 303 -28.32 -6.48 20.92
CA SER A 303 -29.13 -7.69 21.13
C SER A 303 -28.87 -8.78 20.09
N ASP A 304 -28.30 -8.42 18.93
CA ASP A 304 -28.04 -9.36 17.84
C ASP A 304 -26.90 -10.35 18.19
N LYS A 305 -27.29 -11.58 18.51
CA LYS A 305 -26.35 -12.65 18.87
C LYS A 305 -25.55 -13.19 17.69
N LYS A 306 -26.09 -13.09 16.47
CA LYS A 306 -25.38 -13.50 15.26
C LYS A 306 -24.27 -12.50 14.97
N LEU A 307 -24.59 -11.21 14.91
CA LEU A 307 -23.62 -10.14 14.72
C LEU A 307 -22.51 -10.17 15.79
N GLN A 308 -22.85 -10.46 17.04
CA GLN A 308 -21.85 -10.64 18.11
C GLN A 308 -20.91 -11.83 17.86
N ALA A 309 -21.42 -12.94 17.31
CA ALA A 309 -20.59 -14.10 17.01
C ALA A 309 -19.66 -13.83 15.82
N GLU A 310 -20.18 -13.20 14.77
CA GLU A 310 -19.42 -12.77 13.60
C GLU A 310 -18.27 -11.82 13.98
N ASN A 311 -18.56 -10.82 14.81
CA ASN A 311 -17.56 -9.85 15.24
C ASN A 311 -16.52 -10.41 16.22
N ARG A 312 -16.87 -11.43 17.02
CA ARG A 312 -15.85 -12.18 17.79
C ARG A 312 -14.89 -12.93 16.87
N TYR A 313 -15.39 -13.52 15.80
CA TYR A 313 -14.53 -14.16 14.79
C TYR A 313 -13.61 -13.13 14.12
N VAL A 314 -14.16 -12.00 13.68
CA VAL A 314 -13.38 -10.92 13.05
C VAL A 314 -12.33 -10.34 14.00
N GLN A 315 -12.68 -10.09 15.26
CA GLN A 315 -11.72 -9.61 16.26
C GLN A 315 -10.54 -10.60 16.40
N ASN A 316 -10.79 -11.91 16.44
CA ASN A 316 -9.70 -12.90 16.48
C ASN A 316 -8.80 -12.85 15.23
N CYS A 317 -9.36 -12.57 14.04
CA CYS A 317 -8.58 -12.40 12.82
C CYS A 317 -7.68 -11.17 12.90
N ILE A 318 -8.21 -10.05 13.40
CA ILE A 318 -7.46 -8.80 13.61
C ILE A 318 -6.40 -8.98 14.69
N ASP A 319 -6.72 -9.63 15.81
CA ASP A 319 -5.79 -9.89 16.91
C ASP A 319 -4.60 -10.74 16.43
N TRP A 320 -4.84 -11.70 15.53
CA TRP A 320 -3.75 -12.46 14.95
C TRP A 320 -2.78 -11.57 14.14
N ASN A 321 -3.34 -10.66 13.33
CA ASN A 321 -2.53 -9.68 12.59
C ASN A 321 -1.85 -8.68 13.51
N ARG A 322 -2.50 -8.26 14.61
CA ARG A 322 -1.91 -7.41 15.63
C ARG A 322 -0.64 -8.06 16.19
N ASP A 323 -0.72 -9.31 16.60
CA ASP A 323 0.43 -10.03 17.16
C ASP A 323 1.56 -10.19 16.12
N MET A 324 1.19 -10.47 14.87
CA MET A 324 2.15 -10.52 13.77
C MET A 324 2.84 -9.16 13.53
N LEU A 325 2.08 -8.07 13.49
CA LEU A 325 2.61 -6.71 13.32
C LEU A 325 3.49 -6.29 14.49
N LYS A 326 3.08 -6.58 15.73
CA LYS A 326 3.90 -6.33 16.93
C LYS A 326 5.24 -7.06 16.83
N LYS A 327 5.24 -8.32 16.41
CA LYS A 327 6.45 -9.12 16.23
C LYS A 327 7.34 -8.59 15.10
N GLU A 328 6.76 -8.39 13.92
CA GLU A 328 7.51 -8.12 12.68
C GLU A 328 7.93 -6.66 12.50
N LEU A 329 7.29 -5.74 13.24
CA LEU A 329 7.59 -4.30 13.26
C LEU A 329 8.07 -3.81 14.64
N GLY A 330 8.17 -4.71 15.63
CA GLY A 330 8.63 -4.41 16.98
C GLY A 330 7.74 -3.40 17.70
N LEU A 331 6.42 -3.49 17.53
CA LEU A 331 5.45 -2.54 18.11
C LEU A 331 5.03 -2.95 19.52
N ASP A 332 4.81 -1.95 20.36
CA ASP A 332 4.15 -2.12 21.65
C ASP A 332 2.67 -1.71 21.56
N ASP A 333 1.86 -2.04 22.56
CA ASP A 333 0.44 -1.65 22.60
C ASP A 333 0.24 -0.12 22.56
N GLU A 334 1.21 0.67 23.05
CA GLU A 334 1.18 2.13 22.99
C GLU A 334 1.35 2.69 21.57
N ASP A 335 1.88 1.89 20.65
CA ASP A 335 2.06 2.27 19.25
C ASP A 335 0.81 1.94 18.41
N ILE A 336 -0.23 1.36 19.02
CA ILE A 336 -1.45 0.86 18.36
C ILE A 336 -2.67 1.58 18.90
N ILE A 337 -3.59 1.98 18.02
CA ILE A 337 -4.89 2.58 18.36
C ILE A 337 -5.99 1.77 17.70
N ASP A 338 -6.98 1.39 18.50
CA ASP A 338 -8.16 0.66 18.06
C ASP A 338 -9.28 1.62 17.64
N LEU A 339 -9.72 1.52 16.39
CA LEU A 339 -10.86 2.27 15.87
C LEU A 339 -12.17 1.45 16.01
N PRO A 340 -13.27 2.07 16.46
CA PRO A 340 -14.52 1.37 16.73
C PRO A 340 -15.24 1.04 15.41
N ILE A 341 -15.02 -0.17 14.89
CA ILE A 341 -15.57 -0.64 13.61
C ILE A 341 -16.19 -2.02 13.80
N LEU A 342 -17.40 -2.22 13.26
CA LEU A 342 -18.06 -3.54 13.25
C LEU A 342 -18.07 -4.10 11.83
N PHE A 343 -18.13 -5.42 11.75
CA PHE A 343 -18.23 -6.19 10.52
C PHE A 343 -19.48 -7.06 10.51
N LYS A 344 -19.86 -7.57 9.34
CA LYS A 344 -20.79 -8.69 9.19
C LYS A 344 -20.14 -9.76 8.32
N VAL A 345 -20.53 -11.01 8.52
CA VAL A 345 -20.00 -12.13 7.73
C VAL A 345 -21.01 -12.54 6.66
N LEU A 346 -20.52 -12.62 5.42
CA LEU A 346 -21.25 -13.12 4.26
C LEU A 346 -20.84 -14.57 3.99
N GLU A 347 -21.81 -15.38 3.53
CA GLU A 347 -21.56 -16.74 3.06
C GLU A 347 -21.10 -16.70 1.60
N GLU A 348 -19.79 -16.76 1.37
CA GLU A 348 -19.21 -16.84 0.03
C GLU A 348 -19.08 -18.30 -0.41
N LYS A 349 -18.96 -18.53 -1.72
CA LYS A 349 -18.81 -19.89 -2.30
C LYS A 349 -17.63 -20.67 -1.70
N THR A 350 -16.59 -19.95 -1.27
CA THR A 350 -15.35 -20.53 -0.72
C THR A 350 -15.34 -20.60 0.80
N GLY A 351 -16.40 -20.14 1.48
CA GLY A 351 -16.49 -20.07 2.94
C GLY A 351 -16.88 -18.67 3.44
N PRO A 352 -17.13 -18.52 4.75
CA PRO A 352 -17.54 -17.24 5.33
C PRO A 352 -16.42 -16.19 5.22
N ARG A 353 -16.78 -14.97 4.81
CA ARG A 353 -15.87 -13.82 4.72
C ARG A 353 -16.54 -12.55 5.23
N ALA A 354 -15.77 -11.63 5.80
CA ALA A 354 -16.27 -10.42 6.42
C ALA A 354 -16.34 -9.24 5.44
N VAL A 355 -17.29 -8.34 5.69
CA VAL A 355 -17.38 -6.99 5.12
C VAL A 355 -17.68 -5.99 6.22
N ALA A 356 -17.30 -4.73 6.02
CA ALA A 356 -17.62 -3.66 6.96
C ALA A 356 -19.15 -3.53 7.18
N TYR A 357 -19.58 -3.36 8.43
CA TYR A 357 -21.01 -3.22 8.78
C TYR A 357 -21.53 -1.81 8.54
N TYR A 358 -20.65 -0.82 8.67
CA TYR A 358 -20.79 0.59 8.32
C TYR A 358 -19.44 1.07 7.74
N PRO A 359 -19.37 2.25 7.10
CA PRO A 359 -18.14 2.72 6.46
C PRO A 359 -16.90 2.55 7.34
N ASP A 360 -15.92 1.82 6.81
CA ASP A 360 -14.73 1.43 7.55
C ASP A 360 -13.79 2.60 7.78
N MET A 361 -13.79 3.14 8.99
CA MET A 361 -13.00 4.32 9.32
C MET A 361 -11.48 4.09 9.25
N VAL A 362 -10.97 2.86 9.23
CA VAL A 362 -9.52 2.61 9.07
C VAL A 362 -9.06 2.80 7.63
N ASN A 363 -9.96 2.59 6.67
CA ASN A 363 -9.74 2.73 5.22
C ASN A 363 -9.79 4.23 4.82
N MET A 364 -8.94 5.04 5.45
CA MET A 364 -8.86 6.50 5.32
C MET A 364 -7.70 6.95 4.43
N ILE A 365 -7.84 8.13 3.82
CA ILE A 365 -6.71 8.80 3.15
C ILE A 365 -5.91 9.64 4.16
N VAL A 366 -4.59 9.40 4.22
CA VAL A 366 -3.67 10.06 5.16
C VAL A 366 -2.83 11.13 4.45
N LEU A 367 -3.16 12.41 4.65
CA LEU A 367 -2.48 13.55 4.03
C LEU A 367 -1.66 14.35 5.04
N GLY A 368 -0.70 13.67 5.70
CA GLY A 368 0.07 14.23 6.80
C GLY A 368 -0.79 14.37 8.06
N ASP A 369 -0.99 15.60 8.54
CA ASP A 369 -1.83 15.88 9.72
C ASP A 369 -3.34 15.90 9.43
N LYS A 370 -3.75 15.78 8.17
CA LYS A 370 -5.17 15.83 7.76
C LYS A 370 -5.61 14.47 7.22
N LEU A 371 -6.70 13.95 7.78
CA LEU A 371 -7.23 12.63 7.49
C LEU A 371 -8.57 12.78 6.77
N GLY A 372 -8.77 12.05 5.67
CA GLY A 372 -10.08 11.85 5.06
C GLY A 372 -10.64 10.51 5.49
N VAL A 373 -11.49 10.53 6.51
CA VAL A 373 -12.01 9.33 7.18
C VAL A 373 -13.38 8.99 6.58
N PRO A 374 -13.68 7.73 6.21
CA PRO A 374 -15.03 7.32 5.80
C PRO A 374 -16.07 7.71 6.86
N LYS A 375 -17.21 8.26 6.42
CA LYS A 375 -18.23 8.76 7.35
C LYS A 375 -19.05 7.59 7.89
N PRO A 376 -19.01 7.29 9.21
CA PRO A 376 -19.60 6.04 9.72
C PRO A 376 -21.14 6.06 9.87
N PHE A 377 -21.78 7.24 9.73
CA PHE A 377 -23.23 7.41 9.94
C PHE A 377 -23.75 6.85 11.27
N GLY A 378 -22.92 6.94 12.32
CA GLY A 378 -23.21 6.37 13.63
C GLY A 378 -24.31 7.08 14.44
N PRO A 379 -24.68 6.54 15.61
CA PRO A 379 -25.77 7.05 16.42
C PRO A 379 -25.49 8.46 16.91
N LYS A 380 -26.53 9.30 16.91
CA LYS A 380 -26.39 10.71 17.31
C LYS A 380 -26.64 10.91 18.80
N VAL A 381 -25.68 11.49 19.49
CA VAL A 381 -25.80 12.01 20.86
C VAL A 381 -25.65 13.52 20.80
N ASN A 382 -26.67 14.26 21.27
CA ASN A 382 -26.69 15.73 21.21
C ASN A 382 -26.39 16.29 19.81
N GLY A 383 -26.90 15.62 18.77
CA GLY A 383 -26.72 16.01 17.37
C GLY A 383 -25.39 15.61 16.72
N ARG A 384 -24.44 15.02 17.47
CA ARG A 384 -23.13 14.56 16.96
C ARG A 384 -23.07 13.05 16.84
N CYS A 385 -22.40 12.54 15.81
CA CYS A 385 -22.17 11.11 15.64
C CYS A 385 -21.19 10.62 16.73
N ALA A 386 -21.60 9.59 17.48
CA ALA A 386 -20.79 9.03 18.56
C ALA A 386 -19.50 8.37 18.06
N LEU A 387 -19.54 7.69 16.90
CA LEU A 387 -18.36 7.07 16.29
C LEU A 387 -17.35 8.13 15.81
N GLU A 388 -17.83 9.18 15.13
CA GLU A 388 -16.97 10.32 14.74
C GLU A 388 -16.32 10.98 15.96
N THR A 389 -17.08 11.13 17.04
CA THR A 389 -16.59 11.71 18.30
C THR A 389 -15.50 10.83 18.94
N GLU A 390 -15.69 9.50 18.96
CA GLU A 390 -14.70 8.56 19.49
C GLU A 390 -13.41 8.61 18.67
N VAL A 391 -13.50 8.54 17.34
CA VAL A 391 -12.31 8.62 16.46
C VAL A 391 -11.56 9.94 16.65
N CYS A 392 -12.26 11.08 16.68
CA CYS A 392 -11.65 12.37 16.98
C CYS A 392 -10.93 12.34 18.35
N SER A 393 -11.55 11.76 19.37
CA SER A 393 -10.95 11.70 20.72
C SER A 393 -9.65 10.88 20.78
N LEU A 394 -9.50 9.91 19.88
CA LEU A 394 -8.30 9.07 19.78
C LEU A 394 -7.20 9.76 18.96
N LEU A 395 -7.56 10.46 17.89
CA LEU A 395 -6.61 10.95 16.87
C LEU A 395 -6.22 12.43 17.04
N GLU A 396 -7.14 13.30 17.49
CA GLU A 396 -6.85 14.72 17.69
C GLU A 396 -5.75 14.99 18.73
N PRO A 397 -5.60 14.21 19.82
CA PRO A 397 -4.46 14.36 20.73
C PRO A 397 -3.09 14.16 20.09
N LEU A 398 -3.02 13.46 18.95
CA LEU A 398 -1.80 13.30 18.15
C LEU A 398 -1.55 14.49 17.20
N GLY A 399 -2.43 15.49 17.21
CA GLY A 399 -2.40 16.63 16.28
C GLY A 399 -3.02 16.34 14.91
N LEU A 400 -3.72 15.20 14.77
CA LEU A 400 -4.40 14.82 13.53
C LEU A 400 -5.77 15.50 13.41
N LYS A 401 -6.20 15.79 12.18
CA LYS A 401 -7.45 16.48 11.88
C LYS A 401 -8.34 15.58 11.03
N CYS A 402 -9.40 15.06 11.63
CA CYS A 402 -10.35 14.17 10.97
C CYS A 402 -11.35 14.96 10.13
N THR A 403 -11.43 14.68 8.82
CA THR A 403 -12.51 15.11 7.93
C THR A 403 -13.31 13.89 7.52
N PHE A 404 -14.56 13.79 7.98
CA PHE A 404 -15.42 12.66 7.64
C PHE A 404 -16.06 12.85 6.26
N ILE A 405 -15.77 11.94 5.33
CA ILE A 405 -16.17 11.99 3.93
C ILE A 405 -17.35 11.05 3.70
N ASP A 406 -18.43 11.57 3.13
CA ASP A 406 -19.57 10.75 2.73
C ASP A 406 -19.25 9.98 1.44
N ASP A 407 -19.01 8.69 1.60
CA ASP A 407 -18.70 7.71 0.58
C ASP A 407 -19.71 6.55 0.56
N PHE A 408 -20.80 6.64 1.34
CA PHE A 408 -21.69 5.51 1.60
C PHE A 408 -22.31 4.91 0.33
N ALA A 409 -22.83 5.77 -0.54
CA ALA A 409 -23.44 5.34 -1.79
C ALA A 409 -22.41 4.96 -2.87
N PRO A 410 -21.38 5.80 -3.17
CA PRO A 410 -20.45 5.51 -4.24
C PRO A 410 -19.34 4.51 -3.89
N TYR A 411 -19.02 4.23 -2.63
CA TYR A 411 -17.93 3.30 -2.29
C TYR A 411 -18.39 2.22 -1.31
N HIS A 412 -18.89 2.57 -0.12
CA HIS A 412 -19.19 1.58 0.93
C HIS A 412 -20.12 0.45 0.46
N LYS A 413 -21.20 0.80 -0.26
CA LYS A 413 -22.14 -0.19 -0.82
C LYS A 413 -21.52 -1.15 -1.83
N LEU A 414 -20.37 -0.79 -2.39
CA LEU A 414 -19.58 -1.58 -3.32
C LEU A 414 -18.36 -2.21 -2.66
N LEU A 415 -18.35 -2.30 -1.32
CA LEU A 415 -17.34 -2.99 -0.51
C LEU A 415 -15.96 -2.33 -0.46
N GLY A 416 -15.88 -1.00 -0.57
CA GLY A 416 -14.65 -0.24 -0.31
C GLY A 416 -14.96 1.15 0.22
N GLU A 417 -13.95 1.93 0.63
CA GLU A 417 -14.16 3.25 1.23
C GLU A 417 -13.25 4.33 0.59
N VAL A 418 -13.00 5.42 1.32
CA VAL A 418 -12.14 6.54 0.90
C VAL A 418 -10.77 6.08 0.40
N HIS A 419 -10.06 5.21 1.13
CA HIS A 419 -8.73 4.76 0.74
C HIS A 419 -8.79 3.96 -0.57
N CYS A 420 -9.67 2.96 -0.68
CA CYS A 420 -9.85 2.19 -1.93
C CYS A 420 -10.14 3.08 -3.16
N GLY A 421 -10.86 4.20 -2.95
CA GLY A 421 -11.21 5.16 -4.00
C GLY A 421 -10.17 6.24 -4.30
N SER A 422 -9.01 6.22 -3.64
CA SER A 422 -7.96 7.24 -3.77
C SER A 422 -6.56 6.62 -3.79
N ASN A 423 -5.56 7.35 -4.25
CA ASN A 423 -4.16 6.93 -4.15
C ASN A 423 -3.26 8.17 -3.97
N VAL A 424 -2.07 8.02 -3.39
CA VAL A 424 -1.23 9.17 -3.00
C VAL A 424 0.22 8.96 -3.42
N LEU A 425 0.71 9.81 -4.31
CA LEU A 425 2.14 9.97 -4.54
C LEU A 425 2.76 10.75 -3.38
N ARG A 426 3.83 10.23 -2.79
CA ARG A 426 4.54 10.85 -1.65
C ARG A 426 6.00 11.16 -1.99
N GLU A 427 6.61 12.05 -1.21
CA GLU A 427 8.05 12.32 -1.29
C GLU A 427 8.83 11.05 -0.94
N PRO A 428 9.91 10.71 -1.69
CA PRO A 428 10.80 9.61 -1.36
C PRO A 428 11.43 9.74 0.03
N SER A 429 11.84 8.61 0.62
CA SER A 429 12.60 8.64 1.88
C SER A 429 13.93 9.39 1.70
N PRO A 430 14.35 10.21 2.68
CA PRO A 430 15.69 10.80 2.65
C PRO A 430 16.79 9.76 2.89
N PHE A 431 16.45 8.57 3.43
CA PHE A 431 17.42 7.49 3.61
C PHE A 431 17.79 6.86 2.27
N LYS A 432 19.10 6.77 1.99
CA LYS A 432 19.62 6.19 0.75
C LYS A 432 19.72 4.67 0.88
N TRP A 433 19.01 3.95 0.02
CA TRP A 433 18.82 2.50 0.12
C TRP A 433 20.14 1.72 0.10
N TRP A 434 21.16 2.19 -0.61
CA TRP A 434 22.48 1.56 -0.69
C TRP A 434 23.29 1.67 0.62
N ASN A 435 22.84 2.45 1.59
CA ASN A 435 23.43 2.48 2.94
C ASN A 435 22.85 1.40 3.86
N LEU A 436 21.92 0.58 3.37
CA LEU A 436 21.35 -0.53 4.12
C LEU A 436 22.31 -1.72 4.14
N GLU A 437 22.65 -2.20 5.33
CA GLU A 437 23.41 -3.45 5.47
C GLU A 437 22.47 -4.64 5.23
N LEU A 438 22.51 -5.18 4.00
CA LEU A 438 21.84 -6.43 3.67
C LEU A 438 22.66 -7.58 4.27
N ARG A 439 22.08 -8.32 5.23
CA ARG A 439 22.68 -9.59 5.66
C ARG A 439 22.42 -10.66 4.59
N GLU A 440 23.41 -11.50 4.32
CA GLU A 440 23.20 -12.71 3.54
C GLU A 440 22.09 -13.55 4.20
N ARG A 441 21.16 -14.06 3.39
CA ARG A 441 20.17 -15.02 3.88
C ARG A 441 20.91 -16.35 4.06
N ASP A 442 20.90 -16.89 5.28
CA ASP A 442 21.40 -18.25 5.58
C ASP A 442 20.65 -19.33 4.80
#